data_AF-A0A8D8N740-F1
#
_entry.id   AF-A0A8D8N740-F1
#
_cell.length_a   1.000
_cell.length_b   1.000
_cell.length_c   1.000
_cell.angle_alpha   90.00
_cell.angle_beta   90.00
_cell.angle_gamma   90.00
#
_symmetry.space_group_name_H-M   'P 1'
#
loop_
_entity.id
_entity.type
_entity.pdbx_description
1 polymer ?
#
loop_
_entity_poly.entity_id
_entity_poly.type
_entity_poly.pdbx_seq_one_letter_code
_entity_poly.pdbx_strand_id
1 'polypeptide(L)'
;MCLKFESKGVLHQVLATCTINIVNYAHGAALGWVSPFLPLLQSEDSPLETGPVTVEQGSWIGSILCLGGLFGAIVYGYLTEKIGVKKSIASLCISNMSFWTIVYFGTSVYHLYLARFLAGVTGGGVIVTFPLFIADISDSKFVNYST
;
A
#
# COMPACT_ATOMS: atom_id res chain seq x y z
N MET A 1 34.33 -9.99 -21.96
CA MET A 1 33.00 -9.80 -22.59
C MET A 1 32.24 -8.78 -21.75
N CYS A 2 32.33 -7.50 -22.13
CA CYS A 2 31.75 -6.39 -21.38
C CYS A 2 30.25 -6.34 -21.71
N LEU A 3 29.39 -6.53 -20.70
CA LEU A 3 27.95 -6.38 -20.85
C LEU A 3 27.66 -4.93 -21.27
N LYS A 4 27.46 -4.71 -22.57
CA LYS A 4 26.77 -3.51 -23.05
C LYS A 4 25.32 -3.64 -22.59
N PHE A 5 25.07 -3.24 -21.34
CA PHE A 5 23.75 -2.79 -20.97
C PHE A 5 23.36 -1.73 -21.99
N GLU A 6 22.29 -1.97 -22.76
CA GLU A 6 21.66 -0.90 -23.52
C GLU A 6 21.18 0.13 -22.50
N SER A 7 22.00 1.16 -22.25
CA SER A 7 21.86 2.03 -21.07
C SER A 7 20.50 2.71 -21.00
N LYS A 8 19.87 2.92 -22.15
CA LYS A 8 18.52 3.47 -22.24
C LYS A 8 17.48 2.50 -21.67
N GLY A 9 17.50 1.21 -21.99
CA GLY A 9 16.50 0.24 -21.50
C GLY A 9 16.52 0.10 -19.97
N VAL A 10 17.73 -0.05 -19.42
CA VAL A 10 17.95 -0.14 -17.96
C VAL A 10 17.53 1.15 -17.25
N LEU A 11 17.85 2.32 -17.80
CA LEU A 11 17.43 3.60 -17.21
C LEU A 11 15.90 3.70 -17.14
N HIS A 12 15.16 3.32 -18.19
CA HIS A 12 13.69 3.35 -18.16
C HIS A 12 13.11 2.36 -17.12
N GLN A 13 13.72 1.17 -16.96
CA GLN A 13 13.31 0.21 -15.92
C GLN A 13 13.54 0.75 -14.51
N VAL A 14 14.69 1.39 -14.26
CA VAL A 14 14.98 2.06 -12.98
C VAL A 14 13.99 3.18 -12.73
N LEU A 15 13.75 4.06 -13.70
CA LEU A 15 12.79 5.16 -13.58
C LEU A 15 11.36 4.66 -13.33
N ALA A 16 10.92 3.62 -14.03
CA ALA A 16 9.61 3.01 -13.82
C ALA A 16 9.49 2.40 -12.41
N THR A 17 10.54 1.72 -11.95
CA THR A 17 10.59 1.14 -10.60
C THR A 17 10.56 2.22 -9.52
N CYS A 18 11.33 3.30 -9.68
CA CYS A 18 11.30 4.44 -8.77
C CYS A 18 9.90 5.08 -8.72
N THR A 19 9.23 5.19 -9.88
CA THR A 19 7.89 5.78 -9.98
C THR A 19 6.87 4.97 -9.18
N ILE A 20 6.83 3.64 -9.34
CA ILE A 20 5.90 2.81 -8.57
C ILE A 20 6.22 2.80 -7.07
N ASN A 21 7.49 2.95 -6.67
CA ASN A 21 7.86 2.97 -5.26
C ASN A 21 7.36 4.22 -4.50
N ILE A 22 6.92 5.26 -5.20
CA ILE A 22 6.31 6.44 -4.56
C ILE A 22 5.06 6.04 -3.77
N VAL A 23 4.20 5.17 -4.31
CA VAL A 23 3.02 4.71 -3.54
C VAL A 23 3.44 3.86 -2.35
N ASN A 24 4.54 3.10 -2.45
CA ASN A 24 5.04 2.29 -1.35
C ASN A 24 5.59 3.16 -0.20
N TYR A 25 6.28 4.25 -0.54
CA TYR A 25 6.71 5.25 0.43
C TYR A 25 5.52 5.89 1.15
N ALA A 26 4.52 6.35 0.38
CA ALA A 26 3.30 6.92 0.94
C ALA A 26 2.54 5.92 1.82
N HIS A 27 2.53 4.64 1.43
CA HIS A 27 1.94 3.57 2.22
C HIS A 27 2.72 3.29 3.51
N GLY A 28 4.06 3.38 3.50
CA GLY A 28 4.87 3.28 4.71
C GLY A 28 4.48 4.30 5.78
N ALA A 29 4.19 5.55 5.38
CA ALA A 29 3.64 6.56 6.30
C ALA A 29 2.25 6.16 6.84
N ALA A 30 1.39 5.59 5.99
CA ALA A 30 0.08 5.07 6.39
C ALA A 30 0.15 3.86 7.35
N LEU A 31 1.28 3.16 7.41
CA LEU A 31 1.54 2.12 8.41
C LEU A 31 2.05 2.73 9.72
N GLY A 32 3.01 3.65 9.64
CA GLY A 32 3.71 4.20 10.80
C GLY A 32 2.95 5.24 11.60
N TRP A 33 2.00 5.97 11.00
CA TRP A 33 1.33 7.10 11.67
C TRP A 33 0.62 6.70 12.97
N VAL A 34 0.11 5.47 13.12
CA VAL A 34 -0.62 5.09 14.35
C VAL A 34 0.31 5.15 15.58
N SER A 35 1.61 4.88 15.43
CA SER A 35 2.53 4.78 16.56
C SER A 35 2.62 6.07 17.41
N PRO A 36 2.88 7.26 16.85
CA PRO A 36 2.91 8.51 17.63
C PRO A 36 1.52 9.05 17.99
N PHE A 37 0.46 8.65 17.27
CA PHE A 37 -0.89 9.16 17.50
C PHE A 37 -1.70 8.31 18.47
N LEU A 38 -1.36 7.04 18.66
CA LEU A 38 -2.10 6.16 19.56
C LEU A 38 -2.15 6.69 21.00
N PRO A 39 -1.07 7.21 21.61
CA PRO A 39 -1.14 7.81 22.95
C PRO A 39 -2.12 9.00 23.02
N LEU A 40 -2.15 9.85 21.99
CA LEU A 40 -3.08 10.98 21.91
C LEU A 40 -4.53 10.49 21.78
N LEU A 41 -4.77 9.51 20.91
CA LEU A 41 -6.10 8.91 20.72
C LEU A 41 -6.62 8.24 22.00
N GLN A 42 -5.74 7.71 22.85
CA GLN A 42 -6.09 7.08 24.13
C GLN A 42 -6.17 8.07 25.31
N SER A 43 -5.79 9.33 25.10
CA SER A 43 -5.82 10.36 26.14
C SER A 43 -7.18 11.06 26.21
N GLU A 44 -7.43 11.77 27.32
CA GLU A 44 -8.62 12.63 27.48
C GLU A 44 -8.70 13.75 26.43
N ASP A 45 -7.55 14.15 25.87
CA ASP A 45 -7.45 15.14 24.78
C ASP A 45 -7.68 14.53 23.39
N SER A 46 -8.34 13.37 23.32
CA SER A 46 -8.62 12.68 22.06
C SER A 46 -9.41 13.58 21.11
N PRO A 47 -8.99 13.71 19.83
CA PRO A 47 -9.72 14.50 18.83
C PRO A 47 -11.01 13.81 18.35
N LEU A 48 -11.31 12.59 18.81
CA LEU A 48 -12.50 11.84 18.40
C LEU A 48 -13.72 12.22 19.24
N GLU A 49 -14.86 12.44 18.59
CA GLU A 49 -16.15 12.72 19.24
C GLU A 49 -16.66 11.53 20.05
N THR A 50 -16.20 10.31 19.74
CA THR A 50 -16.51 9.09 20.50
C THR A 50 -15.74 8.96 21.81
N GLY A 51 -14.86 9.91 22.12
CA GLY A 51 -14.00 9.88 23.29
C GLY A 51 -12.68 9.13 23.09
N PRO A 52 -11.93 8.89 24.18
CA PRO A 52 -10.64 8.21 24.13
C PRO A 52 -10.75 6.77 23.65
N VAL A 53 -9.81 6.37 22.79
CA VAL A 53 -9.68 5.01 22.26
C VAL A 53 -9.29 4.07 23.39
N THR A 54 -10.02 2.97 23.57
CA THR A 54 -9.66 1.95 24.55
C THR A 54 -8.51 1.06 24.06
N VAL A 55 -7.89 0.29 24.96
CA VAL A 55 -6.84 -0.68 24.58
C VAL A 55 -7.37 -1.72 23.57
N GLU A 56 -8.61 -2.17 23.74
CA GLU A 56 -9.25 -3.11 22.82
C GLU A 56 -9.47 -2.46 21.45
N GLN A 57 -9.98 -1.23 21.42
CA GLN A 57 -10.16 -0.49 20.17
C GLN A 57 -8.82 -0.24 19.46
N GLY A 58 -7.77 0.14 20.19
CA GLY A 58 -6.42 0.29 19.64
C GLY A 58 -5.90 -1.02 19.03
N SER A 59 -6.20 -2.16 19.65
CA SER A 59 -5.87 -3.49 19.11
C SER A 59 -6.57 -3.77 17.79
N TRP A 60 -7.85 -3.38 17.67
CA TRP A 60 -8.62 -3.47 16.41
C TRP A 60 -8.09 -2.51 15.33
N ILE A 61 -7.68 -1.28 15.67
CA ILE A 61 -7.00 -0.35 14.75
C ILE A 61 -5.74 -1.01 14.16
N GLY A 62 -5.00 -1.75 14.99
CA GLY A 62 -3.83 -2.51 14.57
C GLY A 62 -4.17 -3.67 13.64
N SER A 63 -5.08 -4.56 14.07
CA SER A 63 -5.32 -5.86 13.43
C SER A 63 -6.17 -5.80 12.15
N ILE A 64 -7.09 -4.84 12.02
CA ILE A 64 -7.94 -4.68 10.82
C ILE A 64 -7.12 -4.42 9.56
N LEU A 65 -5.94 -3.82 9.70
CA LEU A 65 -4.99 -3.69 8.60
C LEU A 65 -4.70 -5.05 7.95
N CYS A 66 -4.46 -6.09 8.75
CA CYS A 66 -4.14 -7.43 8.25
C CYS A 66 -5.33 -8.05 7.50
N LEU A 67 -6.56 -7.84 7.99
CA LEU A 67 -7.78 -8.27 7.31
C LEU A 67 -7.95 -7.57 5.97
N GLY A 68 -7.70 -6.25 5.94
CA GLY A 68 -7.63 -5.48 4.71
C GLY A 68 -6.56 -5.99 3.75
N GLY A 69 -5.38 -6.37 4.26
CA GLY A 69 -4.30 -6.97 3.49
C GLY A 69 -4.68 -8.27 2.81
N LEU A 70 -5.31 -9.18 3.55
CA LEU A 70 -5.84 -10.44 3.00
C LEU A 70 -6.85 -10.17 1.89
N PHE A 71 -7.83 -9.29 2.16
CA PHE A 71 -8.85 -8.93 1.17
C PHE A 71 -8.25 -8.25 -0.06
N GLY A 72 -7.30 -7.32 0.15
CA GLY A 72 -6.59 -6.62 -0.90
C GLY A 72 -5.81 -7.55 -1.80
N ALA A 73 -5.08 -8.53 -1.25
CA ALA A 73 -4.34 -9.50 -2.05
C ALA A 73 -5.26 -10.27 -3.00
N ILE A 74 -6.43 -10.72 -2.53
CA ILE A 74 -7.41 -11.43 -3.36
C ILE A 74 -7.98 -10.51 -4.44
N VAL A 75 -8.44 -9.31 -4.07
CA VAL A 75 -9.05 -8.35 -5.00
C VAL A 75 -8.06 -7.93 -6.07
N TYR A 76 -6.82 -7.61 -5.68
CA TYR A 76 -5.81 -7.14 -6.62
C TYR A 76 -5.28 -8.27 -7.50
N GLY A 77 -5.24 -9.52 -7.04
CA GLY A 77 -4.96 -10.67 -7.90
C GLY A 77 -5.97 -10.75 -9.06
N TYR A 78 -7.26 -10.70 -8.75
CA TYR A 78 -8.31 -10.67 -9.77
C TYR A 78 -8.24 -9.41 -10.65
N LEU A 79 -7.98 -8.24 -10.06
CA LEU A 79 -7.94 -6.97 -10.78
C LEU A 79 -6.77 -6.94 -11.77
N THR A 80 -5.60 -7.45 -11.39
CA THR A 80 -4.43 -7.55 -12.29
C THR A 80 -4.71 -8.41 -13.51
N GLU A 81 -5.44 -9.51 -13.36
CA GLU A 81 -5.82 -10.36 -14.49
C GLU A 81 -6.84 -9.67 -15.42
N LYS A 82 -7.79 -8.92 -14.84
CA LYS A 82 -8.90 -8.33 -15.60
C LYS A 82 -8.55 -7.05 -16.33
N ILE A 83 -7.86 -6.11 -15.66
CA ILE A 83 -7.59 -4.76 -16.20
C ILE A 83 -6.11 -4.48 -16.42
N GLY A 84 -5.23 -5.43 -16.07
CA GLY A 84 -3.79 -5.33 -16.22
C GLY A 84 -3.10 -4.64 -15.05
N VAL A 85 -1.83 -4.99 -14.84
CA VAL A 85 -1.06 -4.58 -13.66
C VAL A 85 -0.89 -3.07 -13.50
N LYS A 86 -0.71 -2.33 -14.59
CA LYS A 86 -0.53 -0.86 -14.56
C LYS A 86 -1.75 -0.13 -14.00
N LYS A 87 -2.95 -0.55 -14.41
CA LYS A 87 -4.21 0.05 -13.94
C LYS A 87 -4.51 -0.36 -12.50
N SER A 88 -4.18 -1.59 -12.14
CA SER A 88 -4.24 -2.04 -10.75
C SER A 88 -3.32 -1.23 -9.84
N ILE A 89 -2.09 -0.92 -10.25
CA ILE A 89 -1.22 -0.04 -9.47
C ILE A 89 -1.82 1.37 -9.32
N ALA A 90 -2.43 1.91 -10.38
CA ALA A 90 -3.11 3.21 -10.29
C ALA A 90 -4.27 3.21 -9.29
N SER A 91 -5.03 2.10 -9.17
CA SER A 91 -6.11 2.01 -8.17
C SER A 91 -5.58 1.87 -6.74
N LEU A 92 -4.34 1.40 -6.52
CA LEU A 92 -3.71 1.43 -5.20
C LEU A 92 -3.56 2.86 -4.69
N CYS A 93 -3.19 3.79 -5.57
CA CYS A 93 -3.11 5.21 -5.21
C CYS A 93 -4.47 5.72 -4.71
N ILE A 94 -5.57 5.34 -5.38
CA ILE A 94 -6.94 5.73 -4.98
C ILE A 94 -7.27 5.17 -3.59
N SER A 95 -6.95 3.90 -3.33
CA SER A 95 -7.18 3.27 -2.02
C SER A 95 -6.35 3.95 -0.92
N ASN A 96 -5.08 4.27 -1.19
CA ASN A 96 -4.20 4.94 -0.24
C ASN A 96 -4.60 6.41 0.03
N MET A 97 -5.08 7.12 -0.99
CA MET A 97 -5.61 8.48 -0.82
C MET A 97 -6.91 8.48 -0.02
N SER A 98 -7.77 7.49 -0.25
CA SER A 98 -9.01 7.30 0.52
C SER A 98 -8.70 7.09 2.01
N PHE A 99 -7.67 6.30 2.33
CA PHE A 99 -7.18 6.14 3.71
C PHE A 99 -6.87 7.49 4.38
N TRP A 100 -6.01 8.32 3.77
CA TRP A 100 -5.62 9.61 4.37
C TRP A 100 -6.80 10.58 4.48
N THR A 101 -7.70 10.54 3.51
CA THR A 101 -8.92 11.37 3.52
C THR A 101 -9.80 11.01 4.71
N ILE A 102 -10.02 9.72 4.96
CA ILE A 102 -10.83 9.24 6.09
C ILE A 102 -10.15 9.54 7.43
N VAL A 103 -8.82 9.41 7.52
CA VAL A 103 -8.10 9.78 8.74
C VAL A 103 -8.23 11.27 9.03
N TYR A 104 -8.14 12.12 8.01
CA TYR A 104 -8.22 13.57 8.19
C TYR A 104 -9.61 14.06 8.60
N PHE A 105 -10.68 13.53 8.00
CA PHE A 105 -12.06 13.93 8.29
C PHE A 105 -12.76 13.07 9.34
N GLY A 106 -12.11 11.99 9.79
CA GLY A 106 -12.73 10.99 10.67
C GLY A 106 -12.93 11.52 12.08
N THR A 107 -14.17 11.51 12.56
CA THR A 107 -14.52 11.97 13.91
C THR A 107 -14.74 10.83 14.91
N SER A 108 -14.61 9.57 14.47
CA SER A 108 -14.95 8.38 15.25
C SER A 108 -13.95 7.26 15.02
N VAL A 109 -13.78 6.40 16.01
CA VAL A 109 -12.94 5.20 15.92
C VAL A 109 -13.33 4.28 14.75
N TYR A 110 -14.61 4.25 14.35
CA TYR A 110 -15.06 3.45 13.21
C TYR A 110 -14.51 3.97 11.87
N HIS A 111 -14.31 5.29 11.74
CA HIS A 111 -13.62 5.86 10.58
C HIS A 111 -12.17 5.39 10.54
N LEU A 112 -11.50 5.32 11.70
CA LEU A 112 -10.14 4.78 11.78
C LEU A 112 -10.11 3.30 11.38
N TYR A 113 -11.07 2.48 11.80
CA TYR A 113 -11.16 1.09 11.34
C TYR A 113 -11.30 0.98 9.82
N LEU A 114 -12.21 1.76 9.21
CA LEU A 114 -12.38 1.77 7.76
C LEU A 114 -11.10 2.24 7.04
N ALA A 115 -10.48 3.30 7.54
CA ALA A 115 -9.22 3.79 7.01
C ALA A 115 -8.13 2.70 7.07
N ARG A 116 -7.97 2.05 8.22
CA ARG A 116 -6.99 0.97 8.42
C ARG A 116 -7.26 -0.23 7.52
N PHE A 117 -8.53 -0.56 7.27
CA PHE A 117 -8.90 -1.58 6.32
C PHE A 117 -8.43 -1.20 4.90
N LEU A 118 -8.67 0.02 4.44
CA LEU A 118 -8.23 0.50 3.12
C LEU A 118 -6.71 0.61 2.98
N ALA A 119 -6.01 0.99 4.06
CA ALA A 119 -4.55 0.89 4.11
C ALA A 119 -4.11 -0.57 3.94
N GLY A 120 -4.79 -1.50 4.60
CA GLY A 120 -4.58 -2.94 4.45
C GLY A 120 -4.77 -3.39 3.00
N VAL A 121 -5.90 -3.01 2.39
CA VAL A 121 -6.21 -3.32 0.98
C VAL A 121 -5.09 -2.84 0.05
N THR A 122 -4.55 -1.65 0.32
CA THR A 122 -3.40 -1.10 -0.41
C THR A 122 -2.16 -1.97 -0.21
N GLY A 123 -1.81 -2.32 1.04
CA GLY A 123 -0.65 -3.17 1.34
C GLY A 123 -0.72 -4.56 0.70
N GLY A 124 -1.89 -5.21 0.78
CA GLY A 124 -2.12 -6.50 0.12
C GLY A 124 -1.99 -6.41 -1.40
N GLY A 125 -2.53 -5.34 -1.99
CA GLY A 125 -2.40 -5.10 -3.42
C GLY A 125 -0.98 -4.76 -3.88
N VAL A 126 -0.19 -4.05 -3.07
CA VAL A 126 1.24 -3.80 -3.33
C VAL A 126 2.00 -5.13 -3.41
N ILE A 127 1.79 -6.05 -2.47
CA ILE A 127 2.43 -7.37 -2.44
C ILE A 127 2.16 -8.16 -3.73
N VAL A 128 0.96 -8.04 -4.31
CA VAL A 128 0.57 -8.74 -5.54
C VAL A 128 1.07 -8.03 -6.80
N THR A 129 0.81 -6.73 -6.90
CA THR A 129 1.00 -5.98 -8.16
C THR A 129 2.45 -5.62 -8.45
N PHE A 130 3.28 -5.37 -7.42
CA PHE A 130 4.65 -4.89 -7.63
C PHE A 130 5.57 -5.94 -8.26
N PRO A 131 5.62 -7.19 -7.77
CA PRO A 131 6.43 -8.23 -8.40
C PRO A 131 6.01 -8.48 -9.85
N LEU A 132 4.70 -8.46 -10.13
CA LEU A 132 4.16 -8.60 -11.49
C LEU A 132 4.60 -7.46 -12.40
N PHE A 133 4.54 -6.23 -11.93
CA PHE A 133 4.98 -5.08 -12.72
C PHE A 133 6.49 -5.11 -12.99
N ILE A 134 7.29 -5.50 -12.00
CA ILE A 134 8.74 -5.66 -12.18
C ILE A 134 9.04 -6.75 -13.23
N ALA A 135 8.34 -7.88 -13.16
CA ALA A 135 8.46 -8.94 -14.15
C ALA A 135 8.11 -8.44 -15.57
N ASP A 136 7.01 -7.68 -15.71
CA ASP A 136 6.56 -7.11 -16.99
C ASP A 136 7.57 -6.14 -17.61
N ILE A 137 8.32 -5.37 -16.81
CA ILE A 137 9.31 -4.40 -17.33
C ILE A 137 10.71 -4.97 -17.46
N SER A 138 11.00 -6.11 -16.83
CA SER A 138 12.33 -6.72 -16.85
C SER A 138 12.65 -7.29 -18.24
N ASP A 139 13.81 -6.93 -18.78
CA ASP A 139 14.26 -7.44 -20.08
C ASP A 139 14.51 -8.95 -20.01
N SER A 140 13.95 -9.72 -20.96
CA SER A 140 14.06 -11.19 -21.02
C SER A 140 15.49 -11.71 -21.20
N LYS A 141 16.48 -10.82 -21.43
CA LYS A 141 17.90 -11.18 -21.56
C LYS A 141 18.47 -11.85 -20.30
N PHE A 142 17.84 -11.70 -19.12
CA PHE A 142 18.28 -12.40 -17.91
C PHE A 142 17.84 -13.87 -17.83
N VAL A 143 16.84 -14.31 -18.61
CA VAL A 143 16.32 -15.70 -18.58
C VAL A 143 17.11 -16.63 -19.51
N ASN A 144 17.72 -16.10 -20.57
CA ASN A 144 18.38 -16.90 -21.62
C ASN A 144 19.88 -17.19 -21.37
N TYR A 145 20.43 -16.88 -20.19
CA TYR A 145 21.81 -17.24 -19.82
C TYR A 145 21.92 -18.60 -19.11
N SER A 146 20.79 -19.29 -18.88
CA SER A 146 20.73 -20.62 -18.25
C SER A 146 20.41 -21.77 -19.23
N THR A 147 20.52 -21.54 -20.54
CA THR A 147 20.40 -22.57 -21.59
C THR A 147 21.48 -22.41 -22.64
#